data_AF-A0A8H7QZU2-F1
#
_entry.id   AF-A0A8H7QZU2-F1
#
_cell.length_a   1.000
_cell.length_b   1.000
_cell.length_c   1.000
_cell.angle_alpha   90.00
_cell.angle_beta   90.00
_cell.angle_gamma   90.00
#
_symmetry.space_group_name_H-M   'P 1'
#
loop_
_entity.id
_entity.type
_entity.pdbx_description
1 polymer ?
#
loop_
_entity_poly.entity_id
_entity_poly.type
_entity_poly.pdbx_seq_one_letter_code
_entity_poly.pdbx_strand_id
1 'polypeptide(L)'
;MDSPQHQTPFKKSDFTFDHDFNQIIDLLLHGHNQDAVGKAVAHLQDKFTHAKQVLQSLPGLQYSQQEQERILAQEVHVLERKKQQLAAFKHLLPSAK
;
A
#
# COMPACT_ATOMS: atom_id res chain seq x y z
N MET A 1 -2.90 9.84 19.21
CA MET A 1 -4.08 9.86 18.33
C MET A 1 -3.54 10.21 16.96
N ASP A 2 -2.95 9.22 16.28
CA ASP A 2 -2.42 9.42 14.93
C ASP A 2 -3.57 9.25 13.94
N SER A 3 -3.90 10.34 13.26
CA SER A 3 -4.89 10.38 12.19
C SER A 3 -4.54 9.34 11.11
N PRO A 4 -5.54 8.70 10.47
CA PRO A 4 -5.28 7.87 9.30
C PRO A 4 -4.75 8.77 8.18
N GLN A 5 -3.43 8.80 8.01
CA GLN A 5 -2.80 9.39 6.83
C GLN A 5 -3.48 8.78 5.60
N HIS A 6 -3.89 9.63 4.67
CA HIS A 6 -4.53 9.21 3.42
C HIS A 6 -3.54 8.35 2.63
N GLN A 7 -3.58 7.03 2.88
CA GLN A 7 -2.76 6.08 2.16
C GLN A 7 -3.27 6.04 0.72
N THR A 8 -2.43 6.51 -0.20
CA THR A 8 -2.66 6.31 -1.63
C THR A 8 -2.86 4.80 -1.83
N PRO A 9 -4.04 4.37 -2.32
CA PRO A 9 -4.33 2.94 -2.40
C PRO A 9 -3.31 2.26 -3.29
N PHE A 10 -2.72 1.16 -2.81
CA PHE A 10 -1.80 0.34 -3.59
C PHE A 10 -2.49 -0.17 -4.86
N LYS A 11 -1.95 0.16 -6.04
CA LYS A 11 -2.39 -0.39 -7.32
C LYS A 11 -1.22 -1.08 -8.01
N LYS A 12 -1.40 -2.35 -8.38
CA LYS A 12 -0.36 -3.13 -9.09
C LYS A 12 0.07 -2.48 -10.40
N SER A 13 -0.84 -1.79 -11.08
CA SER A 13 -0.58 -1.04 -12.32
C SER A 13 0.49 0.03 -12.16
N ASP A 14 0.67 0.58 -10.96
CA ASP A 14 1.63 1.66 -10.68
C ASP A 14 3.07 1.14 -10.66
N PHE A 15 3.24 -0.20 -10.68
CA PHE A 15 4.53 -0.91 -10.69
C PHE A 15 4.82 -1.57 -12.04
N THR A 16 4.05 -1.25 -13.08
CA THR A 16 4.30 -1.73 -14.45
C THR A 16 4.96 -0.61 -15.26
N PHE A 17 6.18 -0.89 -15.73
CA PHE A 17 7.03 0.10 -16.41
C PHE A 17 7.36 -0.27 -17.86
N ASP A 18 7.02 -1.49 -18.30
CA ASP A 18 7.42 -2.03 -19.60
C ASP A 18 6.93 -1.18 -20.77
N HIS A 19 5.73 -0.62 -20.67
CA HIS A 19 5.18 0.26 -21.71
C HIS A 19 6.02 1.54 -21.87
N ASP A 20 6.30 2.23 -20.77
CA ASP A 20 7.11 3.46 -20.78
C ASP A 20 8.54 3.17 -21.26
N PHE A 21 9.10 2.03 -20.87
CA PHE A 21 10.42 1.60 -21.31
C PHE A 21 10.45 1.34 -22.83
N ASN A 22 9.50 0.58 -23.35
CA ASN A 22 9.40 0.30 -24.78
C ASN A 22 9.18 1.59 -25.58
N GLN A 23 8.38 2.53 -25.07
CA GLN A 23 8.19 3.83 -25.70
C GLN A 23 9.51 4.62 -25.78
N ILE A 24 10.35 4.59 -24.74
CA ILE A 24 11.69 5.22 -24.77
C ILE A 24 12.58 4.56 -25.82
N ILE A 25 12.59 3.23 -25.89
CA ILE A 25 13.34 2.48 -26.91
C ILE A 25 12.88 2.85 -28.32
N ASP A 26 11.57 2.92 -28.56
CA ASP A 26 11.03 3.31 -29.86
C ASP A 26 11.43 4.74 -30.24
N LEU A 27 11.40 5.68 -29.28
CA LEU A 27 11.85 7.06 -29.48
C LEU A 27 13.34 7.14 -29.80
N LEU A 28 14.17 6.28 -29.18
CA LEU A 28 15.61 6.21 -29.47
C LEU A 28 15.91 5.61 -30.85
N LEU A 29 15.14 4.60 -31.26
CA LEU A 29 15.35 3.90 -32.53
C LEU A 29 14.79 4.66 -33.74
N HIS A 30 13.68 5.36 -33.57
CA HIS A 30 12.94 5.98 -34.68
C HIS A 30 12.93 7.52 -34.63
N GLY A 31 13.44 8.15 -33.57
CA GLY A 31 13.29 9.58 -33.33
C GLY A 31 14.61 10.33 -33.08
N HIS A 32 14.87 11.36 -33.88
CA HIS A 32 15.95 12.35 -33.70
C HIS A 32 15.63 13.45 -32.66
N ASN A 33 14.66 13.23 -31.76
CA ASN A 33 14.22 14.25 -30.80
C ASN A 33 14.69 13.93 -29.38
N GLN A 34 15.92 14.36 -29.06
CA GLN A 34 16.53 14.19 -27.74
C GLN A 34 15.67 14.76 -26.60
N ASP A 35 14.90 15.83 -26.85
CA ASP A 35 14.00 16.40 -25.84
C ASP A 35 12.83 15.47 -25.52
N ALA A 36 12.29 14.77 -26.51
CA ALA A 36 11.21 13.81 -26.31
C ALA A 36 11.68 12.60 -25.49
N VAL A 37 12.88 12.10 -25.78
CA VAL A 37 13.53 11.05 -24.99
C VAL A 37 13.75 11.53 -23.55
N GLY A 38 14.30 12.73 -23.37
CA GLY A 38 14.53 13.30 -22.04
C GLY A 38 13.26 13.42 -21.21
N LYS A 39 12.15 13.86 -21.81
CA LYS A 39 10.84 13.94 -21.15
C LYS A 39 10.29 12.55 -20.78
N ALA A 40 10.40 11.58 -21.67
CA ALA A 40 9.93 10.21 -21.41
C ALA A 40 10.74 9.54 -20.28
N VAL A 41 12.05 9.74 -20.26
CA VAL A 41 12.92 9.26 -19.17
C VAL A 41 12.59 9.93 -17.84
N ALA A 42 12.42 11.26 -17.83
CA ALA A 42 12.03 11.99 -16.62
C ALA A 42 10.68 11.50 -16.07
N HIS A 43 9.69 11.28 -16.95
CA HIS A 43 8.40 10.72 -16.56
C HIS A 43 8.52 9.33 -15.91
N LEU A 44 9.33 8.45 -16.51
CA LEU A 44 9.59 7.11 -15.95
C LEU A 44 10.26 7.19 -14.57
N GLN A 45 11.22 8.11 -14.40
CA GLN A 45 11.89 8.36 -13.12
C GLN A 45 10.89 8.81 -12.03
N ASP A 46 9.95 9.68 -12.38
CA ASP A 46 8.90 10.14 -11.47
C ASP A 46 7.97 8.98 -11.05
N LYS A 47 7.57 8.13 -12.00
CA LYS A 47 6.79 6.92 -11.70
C LYS A 47 7.53 5.96 -10.77
N PHE A 48 8.83 5.74 -10.99
CA PHE A 48 9.66 4.94 -10.08
C PHE A 48 9.75 5.55 -8.68
N THR A 49 9.92 6.86 -8.59
CA THR A 49 9.98 7.57 -7.29
C THR A 49 8.66 7.42 -6.54
N HIS A 50 7.54 7.58 -7.23
CA HIS A 50 6.22 7.36 -6.66
C HIS A 50 6.02 5.92 -6.17
N ALA A 51 6.35 4.93 -7.01
CA ALA A 51 6.27 3.52 -6.66
C ALA A 51 7.11 3.19 -5.41
N LYS A 52 8.32 3.74 -5.32
CA LYS A 52 9.19 3.60 -4.13
C LYS A 52 8.55 4.20 -2.88
N GLN A 53 7.96 5.40 -2.97
CA GLN A 53 7.27 6.02 -1.84
C GLN A 53 6.07 5.19 -1.38
N VAL A 54 5.27 4.67 -2.32
CA VAL A 54 4.14 3.79 -2.02
C VAL A 54 4.64 2.56 -1.27
N LEU A 55 5.68 1.88 -1.78
CA LEU A 55 6.28 0.75 -1.10
C LEU A 55 6.72 1.13 0.31
N GLN A 56 7.52 2.17 0.49
CA GLN A 56 8.01 2.59 1.80
C GLN A 56 6.91 2.96 2.79
N SER A 57 5.73 3.35 2.30
CA SER A 57 4.56 3.67 3.13
C SER A 57 3.68 2.46 3.47
N LEU A 58 3.96 1.28 2.90
CA LEU A 58 3.14 0.09 3.15
C LEU A 58 3.21 -0.34 4.62
N PRO A 59 2.06 -0.45 5.31
CA PRO A 59 2.05 -0.88 6.69
C PRO A 59 2.54 -2.32 6.82
N GLY A 60 3.37 -2.58 7.82
CA GLY A 60 3.83 -3.92 8.16
C GLY A 60 5.02 -4.42 7.34
N LEU A 61 5.64 -3.58 6.50
CA LEU A 61 6.87 -3.93 5.77
C LEU A 61 8.05 -4.34 6.67
N GLN A 62 8.07 -3.86 7.92
CA GLN A 62 9.10 -4.20 8.89
C GLN A 62 9.00 -5.65 9.40
N TYR A 63 7.88 -6.33 9.15
CA TYR A 63 7.62 -7.67 9.64
C TYR A 63 7.82 -8.70 8.54
N SER A 64 8.44 -9.83 8.88
CA SER A 64 8.39 -11.02 8.03
C SER A 64 6.95 -11.55 7.97
N GLN A 65 6.64 -12.35 6.95
CA GLN A 65 5.33 -13.00 6.84
C GLN A 65 4.93 -13.75 8.12
N GLN A 66 5.86 -14.56 8.66
CA GLN A 66 5.61 -15.31 9.89
C GLN A 66 5.28 -14.40 11.08
N GLU A 67 5.94 -13.25 11.19
CA GLU A 67 5.69 -12.28 12.24
C GLU A 67 4.33 -11.58 12.05
N GLN A 68 3.95 -11.26 10.80
CA GLN A 68 2.63 -10.73 10.48
C GLN A 68 1.52 -11.72 10.85
N GLU A 69 1.67 -12.99 10.53
CA GLU A 69 0.73 -14.05 10.88
C GLU A 69 0.62 -14.24 12.41
N ARG A 70 1.75 -14.14 13.11
CA ARG A 70 1.79 -14.20 14.59
C ARG A 70 1.03 -13.03 15.22
N ILE A 71 1.27 -11.80 14.76
CA ILE A 71 0.57 -10.60 15.22
C ILE A 71 -0.92 -10.73 14.94
N LEU A 72 -1.30 -11.17 13.74
CA LEU A 72 -2.69 -11.37 13.36
C LEU A 72 -3.40 -12.34 14.31
N ALA A 73 -2.78 -13.50 14.60
CA ALA A 73 -3.36 -14.48 15.51
C ALA A 73 -3.57 -13.92 16.93
N GLN A 74 -2.61 -13.12 17.42
CA GLN A 74 -2.71 -12.47 18.73
C GLN A 74 -3.84 -11.44 18.77
N GLU A 75 -3.92 -10.56 17.78
CA GLU A 75 -4.96 -9.52 17.71
C GLU A 75 -6.36 -10.12 17.57
N VAL A 76 -6.50 -11.19 16.77
CA VAL A 76 -7.77 -11.93 16.64
C VAL A 76 -8.19 -12.52 17.99
N HIS A 77 -7.25 -13.09 18.76
CA HIS A 77 -7.56 -13.63 20.08
C HIS A 77 -7.99 -12.53 21.06
N VAL A 78 -7.33 -11.37 21.06
CA VAL A 78 -7.70 -10.21 21.88
C VAL A 78 -9.10 -9.72 21.52
N LEU A 79 -9.41 -9.62 20.21
CA LEU A 79 -10.72 -9.21 19.72
C LEU A 79 -11.83 -10.15 20.18
N GLU A 80 -11.61 -11.47 20.11
CA GLU A 80 -12.63 -12.44 20.53
C GLU A 80 -12.89 -12.35 22.04
N ARG A 81 -11.84 -12.17 22.86
CA ARG A 81 -12.00 -11.93 24.31
C ARG A 81 -12.80 -10.65 24.58
N LYS A 82 -12.50 -9.56 23.88
CA LYS A 82 -13.23 -8.28 24.03
C LYS A 82 -14.70 -8.43 23.59
N LYS A 83 -14.97 -9.20 22.54
CA LYS A 83 -16.33 -9.49 22.08
C LYS A 83 -17.13 -10.26 23.13
N GLN A 84 -16.53 -11.26 23.77
CA GLN A 84 -17.14 -12.00 24.87
C GLN A 84 -17.42 -11.10 26.08
N GLN A 85 -16.47 -10.24 26.45
CA GLN A 85 -16.66 -9.25 27.53
C GLN A 85 -17.82 -8.30 27.22
N LEU A 86 -17.89 -7.78 25.98
CA LEU A 86 -18.98 -6.91 25.55
C LEU A 86 -20.33 -7.64 25.57
N ALA A 87 -20.39 -8.90 25.14
CA ALA A 87 -21.60 -9.70 25.20
C ALA A 87 -22.06 -9.88 26.66
N ALA A 88 -21.15 -10.27 27.55
CA ALA A 88 -21.44 -10.38 28.98
C ALA A 88 -21.96 -9.06 29.57
N PHE A 89 -21.34 -7.93 29.20
CA PHE A 89 -21.77 -6.61 29.66
C PHE A 89 -23.17 -6.23 29.14
N LYS A 90 -23.48 -6.55 27.88
CA LYS A 90 -24.82 -6.35 27.30
C LYS A 90 -25.90 -7.19 28.00
N HIS A 91 -25.56 -8.39 28.46
CA HIS A 91 -26.49 -9.22 29.24
C HIS A 91 -26.64 -8.75 30.69
N LEU A 92 -25.67 -8.00 31.23
CA LEU A 92 -25.70 -7.43 32.58
C LEU A 92 -26.38 -6.05 32.65
N LEU A 93 -26.52 -5.34 31.52
CA LEU A 93 -27.40 -4.17 31.42
C LEU A 93 -28.85 -4.67 31.38
N PRO A 94 -29.66 -4.50 32.46
CA PRO A 94 -31.09 -4.70 32.33
C PRO A 94 -31.57 -3.73 31.26
N SER A 95 -32.45 -4.19 30.37
CA SER A 95 -33.12 -3.35 29.38
C SER A 95 -33.54 -2.04 30.05
N ALA A 96 -32.81 -0.97 29.81
CA ALA A 96 -33.00 0.31 30.49
C ALA A 96 -34.22 0.97 29.87
N LYS A 97 -35.39 0.60 30.42
CA LYS A 97 -36.76 1.11 30.20
C LYS A 97 -37.32 1.03 28.78
#